data_AF-A0A1V6SC73-F1
#
_entry.id   AF-A0A1V6SC73-F1
#
_cell.length_a   1.000
_cell.length_b   1.000
_cell.length_c   1.000
_cell.angle_alpha   90.00
_cell.angle_beta   90.00
_cell.angle_gamma   90.00
#
_symmetry.space_group_name_H-M   'P 1'
#
loop_
_entity.id
_entity.type
_entity.pdbx_description
1 polymer ?
#
loop_
_entity_poly.entity_id
_entity_poly.type
_entity_poly.pdbx_seq_one_letter_code
_entity_poly.pdbx_strand_id
1 'polypeptide(L)'
;MAEPETETQNGNFEVGGSFLKELPSSIERYSYEGECSFLQIFNLKLNARESPGNEKNNFILFHTSREMIETLLNPDDESTTLAKNCSSFDLDEELILIKIPSLEHSAATTAVDHAIMAAILPMGLFDSLNGYPNATIQGQTRGKQPDHGWGSIRPPSGYKRKPSVVLEVAWSEPDSKLNSDVRFWLEPADGNVKTCLTLRVDKRQPAIRIENWRPQNGRAHRFQMIQVTKVSNHITVTEDPLIIPFEDFFLRAPSIPTERDIEISHQALHVIAEKIWDVQGY
;
A
#
# COMPACT_ATOMS: atom_id res chain seq x y z
N MET A 1 17.98 -27.63 19.68
CA MET A 1 16.83 -27.22 18.85
C MET A 1 16.86 -25.70 18.83
N ALA A 2 17.23 -25.12 17.70
CA ALA A 2 17.19 -23.67 17.51
C ALA A 2 15.75 -23.27 17.23
N GLU A 3 15.26 -22.26 17.95
CA GLU A 3 14.00 -21.59 17.62
C GLU A 3 14.13 -20.91 16.25
N PRO A 4 13.04 -20.82 15.46
CA PRO A 4 13.10 -20.13 14.18
C PRO A 4 13.27 -18.63 14.43
N GLU A 5 14.37 -18.08 13.96
CA GLU A 5 14.61 -16.63 13.91
C GLU A 5 13.50 -15.98 13.10
N THR A 6 12.80 -15.01 13.69
CA THR A 6 11.71 -14.29 13.04
C THR A 6 12.24 -13.48 11.86
N GLU A 7 11.73 -13.77 10.67
CA GLU A 7 12.09 -13.23 9.33
C GLU A 7 12.08 -11.68 9.21
N THR A 8 11.57 -10.97 10.21
CA THR A 8 11.49 -9.50 10.27
C THR A 8 12.84 -8.80 10.48
N GLN A 9 13.91 -9.50 10.87
CA GLN A 9 15.22 -8.89 11.15
C GLN A 9 16.11 -8.68 9.91
N ASN A 10 15.93 -9.44 8.82
CA ASN A 10 16.92 -9.47 7.73
C ASN A 10 16.70 -8.49 6.56
N GLY A 11 15.65 -7.66 6.59
CA GLY A 11 15.45 -6.55 5.64
C GLY A 11 15.37 -6.94 4.16
N ASN A 12 15.18 -8.23 3.86
CA ASN A 12 15.16 -8.81 2.52
C ASN A 12 14.04 -9.83 2.40
N PHE A 13 13.25 -9.76 1.33
CA PHE A 13 12.29 -10.79 0.95
C PHE A 13 12.61 -11.34 -0.44
N GLU A 14 12.42 -12.65 -0.63
CA GLU A 14 12.38 -13.24 -1.97
C GLU A 14 11.22 -12.61 -2.77
N VAL A 15 11.50 -12.25 -4.01
CA VAL A 15 10.49 -11.77 -4.96
C VAL A 15 9.90 -13.01 -5.63
N GLY A 16 8.57 -13.13 -5.59
CA GLY A 16 7.86 -14.38 -5.85
C GLY A 16 7.51 -15.13 -4.57
N GLY A 17 6.28 -15.67 -4.51
CA GLY A 17 5.71 -16.34 -3.34
C GLY A 17 4.18 -16.32 -3.34
N SER A 18 3.55 -16.97 -2.36
CA SER A 18 2.10 -16.89 -2.16
C SER A 18 1.68 -15.44 -1.92
N PHE A 19 0.65 -14.98 -2.64
CA PHE A 19 0.13 -13.62 -2.56
C PHE A 19 -1.03 -13.52 -1.57
N LEU A 20 -2.17 -14.16 -1.87
CA LEU A 20 -3.36 -14.12 -1.00
C LEU A 20 -3.56 -15.39 -0.16
N LYS A 21 -3.00 -16.54 -0.59
CA LYS A 21 -3.22 -17.85 0.05
C LYS A 21 -2.78 -17.86 1.53
N GLU A 22 -1.55 -17.43 1.77
CA GLU A 22 -0.87 -17.42 3.09
C GLU A 22 -1.20 -16.18 3.94
N LEU A 23 -2.21 -15.40 3.58
CA LEU A 23 -2.70 -14.34 4.43
C LEU A 23 -3.15 -14.90 5.79
N PRO A 24 -2.87 -14.19 6.90
CA PRO A 24 -3.06 -14.72 8.24
C PRO A 24 -4.52 -15.01 8.54
N SER A 25 -4.75 -15.97 9.44
CA SER A 25 -6.08 -16.42 9.84
C SER A 25 -6.92 -15.35 10.54
N SER A 26 -6.32 -14.20 10.91
CA SER A 26 -7.03 -13.03 11.41
C SER A 26 -7.84 -12.30 10.33
N ILE A 27 -7.56 -12.54 9.04
CA ILE A 27 -8.41 -12.07 7.94
C ILE A 27 -9.54 -13.08 7.76
N GLU A 28 -10.77 -12.62 7.96
CA GLU A 28 -11.95 -13.46 7.87
C GLU A 28 -12.23 -13.87 6.42
N ARG A 29 -12.62 -15.13 6.25
CA ARG A 29 -12.77 -15.77 4.95
C ARG A 29 -14.21 -16.20 4.72
N TYR A 30 -14.75 -15.90 3.53
CA TYR A 30 -16.13 -16.22 3.15
C TYR A 30 -16.18 -16.79 1.73
N SER A 31 -17.21 -17.55 1.40
CA SER A 31 -17.52 -17.91 0.02
C SER A 31 -18.33 -16.78 -0.62
N TYR A 32 -18.03 -16.43 -1.87
CA TYR A 32 -18.87 -15.47 -2.58
C TYR A 32 -20.13 -16.17 -3.12
N GLU A 33 -21.30 -15.74 -2.64
CA GLU A 33 -22.62 -16.29 -3.00
C GLU A 33 -23.48 -15.28 -3.77
N GLY A 34 -22.86 -14.23 -4.31
CA GLY A 34 -23.53 -13.14 -5.02
C GLY A 34 -23.53 -11.80 -4.25
N GLU A 35 -23.86 -10.73 -4.97
CA GLU A 35 -23.72 -9.35 -4.49
C GLU A 35 -24.54 -9.08 -3.21
N CYS A 36 -25.74 -9.67 -3.06
CA CYS A 36 -26.55 -9.48 -1.84
C CYS A 36 -25.86 -10.05 -0.59
N SER A 37 -25.27 -11.25 -0.69
CA SER A 37 -24.53 -11.87 0.41
C SER A 37 -23.27 -11.07 0.74
N PHE A 38 -22.55 -10.63 -0.29
CA PHE A 38 -21.42 -9.72 -0.16
C PHE A 38 -21.80 -8.43 0.60
N LEU A 39 -22.86 -7.73 0.18
CA LEU A 39 -23.30 -6.48 0.81
C LEU A 39 -23.69 -6.67 2.27
N GLN A 40 -24.32 -7.79 2.62
CA GLN A 40 -24.65 -8.10 4.01
C GLN A 40 -23.39 -8.24 4.86
N ILE A 41 -22.40 -9.01 4.40
CA ILE A 41 -21.12 -9.21 5.10
C ILE A 41 -20.34 -7.90 5.18
N PHE A 42 -20.23 -7.18 4.07
CA PHE A 42 -19.51 -5.91 3.97
C PHE A 42 -20.09 -4.86 4.93
N ASN A 43 -21.41 -4.66 4.93
CA ASN A 43 -22.07 -3.70 5.81
C ASN A 43 -21.98 -4.10 7.28
N LEU A 44 -22.05 -5.40 7.60
CA LEU A 44 -21.84 -5.88 8.97
C LEU A 44 -20.44 -5.52 9.48
N LYS A 45 -19.41 -5.68 8.64
CA LYS A 45 -18.04 -5.30 8.98
C LYS A 45 -17.83 -3.80 9.06
N LEU A 46 -18.47 -3.05 8.16
CA LEU A 46 -18.43 -1.59 8.18
C LEU A 46 -19.05 -1.05 9.48
N ASN A 47 -20.23 -1.54 9.86
CA ASN A 47 -20.96 -1.07 11.05
C ASN A 47 -20.34 -1.54 12.37
N ALA A 48 -19.75 -2.74 12.41
CA ALA A 48 -19.02 -3.22 13.59
C ALA A 48 -17.85 -2.30 13.99
N ARG A 49 -17.41 -1.40 13.10
CA ARG A 49 -16.38 -0.40 13.40
C ARG A 49 -16.84 0.69 14.35
N GLU A 50 -18.12 0.95 14.46
CA GLU A 50 -18.64 1.97 15.38
C GLU A 50 -18.64 1.48 16.85
N SER A 51 -18.40 0.19 17.10
CA SER A 51 -18.41 -0.40 18.45
C SER A 51 -17.01 -0.46 19.08
N PRO A 52 -16.79 0.01 20.32
CA PRO A 52 -15.50 -0.07 21.01
C PRO A 52 -15.14 -1.50 21.41
N GLY A 53 -13.85 -1.89 21.26
CA GLY A 53 -13.28 -3.11 21.86
C GLY A 53 -12.93 -4.28 20.95
N ASN A 54 -13.24 -4.24 19.64
CA ASN A 54 -12.88 -5.33 18.73
C ASN A 54 -11.57 -5.03 17.98
N GLU A 55 -10.61 -5.97 17.98
CA GLU A 55 -9.42 -5.90 17.13
C GLU A 55 -9.85 -6.06 15.66
N LYS A 56 -10.14 -4.92 15.03
CA LYS A 56 -10.74 -4.86 13.70
C LYS A 56 -9.70 -5.05 12.61
N ASN A 57 -9.87 -6.10 11.80
CA ASN A 57 -9.16 -6.25 10.53
C ASN A 57 -9.88 -5.46 9.43
N ASN A 58 -9.14 -4.79 8.56
CA ASN A 58 -9.71 -3.95 7.50
C ASN A 58 -9.97 -4.72 6.21
N PHE A 59 -9.86 -6.04 6.26
CA PHE A 59 -9.94 -6.90 5.10
C PHE A 59 -10.89 -8.05 5.30
N ILE A 60 -11.52 -8.43 4.20
CA ILE A 60 -12.34 -9.63 4.07
C ILE A 60 -11.82 -10.38 2.86
N LEU A 61 -11.58 -11.67 3.00
CA LEU A 61 -11.15 -12.50 1.89
C LEU A 61 -12.32 -13.35 1.42
N PHE A 62 -12.63 -13.29 0.14
CA PHE A 62 -13.65 -14.11 -0.49
C PHE A 62 -13.01 -15.19 -1.36
N HIS A 63 -13.57 -16.40 -1.31
CA HIS A 63 -13.29 -17.47 -2.25
C HIS A 63 -14.36 -17.50 -3.34
N THR A 64 -13.95 -17.53 -4.60
CA THR A 64 -14.85 -17.65 -5.76
C THR A 64 -14.09 -18.11 -7.00
N SER A 65 -14.77 -18.78 -7.94
CA SER A 65 -14.09 -19.37 -9.09
C SER A 65 -13.37 -18.33 -9.94
N ARG A 66 -12.30 -18.74 -10.62
CA ARG A 66 -11.55 -17.88 -11.54
C ARG A 66 -12.45 -17.10 -12.50
N GLU A 67 -13.41 -17.76 -13.14
CA GLU A 67 -14.32 -17.14 -14.11
C GLU A 67 -15.19 -16.07 -13.44
N MET A 68 -15.59 -16.30 -12.20
CA MET A 68 -16.35 -15.33 -11.42
C MET A 68 -15.50 -14.11 -11.07
N ILE A 69 -14.23 -14.29 -10.68
CA ILE A 69 -13.31 -13.17 -10.43
C ILE A 69 -13.16 -12.32 -11.70
N GLU A 70 -12.89 -12.97 -12.84
CA GLU A 70 -12.71 -12.29 -14.12
C GLU A 70 -13.97 -11.50 -14.52
N THR A 71 -15.16 -12.07 -14.29
CA THR A 71 -16.46 -11.43 -14.55
C THR A 71 -16.71 -10.24 -13.63
N LEU A 72 -16.42 -10.37 -12.34
CA LEU A 72 -16.65 -9.31 -11.35
C LEU A 72 -15.74 -8.10 -11.57
N LEU A 73 -14.51 -8.32 -12.02
CA LEU A 73 -13.51 -7.26 -12.19
C LEU A 73 -13.51 -6.63 -13.58
N ASN A 74 -14.16 -7.25 -14.56
CA ASN A 74 -14.40 -6.68 -15.90
C ASN A 74 -15.89 -6.68 -16.24
N PRO A 75 -16.73 -5.93 -15.51
CA PRO A 75 -18.15 -5.93 -15.74
C PRO A 75 -18.47 -5.32 -17.11
N ASP A 76 -19.39 -5.96 -17.86
CA ASP A 76 -19.95 -5.42 -19.09
C ASP A 76 -20.90 -4.21 -18.82
N ASP A 77 -21.31 -4.01 -17.57
CA ASP A 77 -22.25 -2.98 -17.07
C ASP A 77 -21.63 -2.16 -15.91
N GLU A 78 -22.44 -1.52 -15.07
CA GLU A 78 -21.97 -0.77 -13.89
C GLU A 78 -21.16 -1.63 -12.91
N SER A 79 -20.01 -1.10 -12.47
CA SER A 79 -19.15 -1.74 -11.48
C SER A 79 -19.87 -2.03 -10.17
N THR A 80 -19.81 -3.29 -9.75
CA THR A 80 -20.36 -3.78 -8.47
C THR A 80 -19.68 -3.13 -7.27
N THR A 81 -20.33 -3.20 -6.10
CA THR A 81 -19.74 -2.69 -4.84
C THR A 81 -18.52 -3.53 -4.48
N LEU A 82 -18.55 -4.83 -4.78
CA LEU A 82 -17.39 -5.71 -4.62
C LEU A 82 -16.20 -5.22 -5.43
N ALA A 83 -16.38 -4.98 -6.73
CA ALA A 83 -15.30 -4.52 -7.62
C ALA A 83 -14.74 -3.16 -7.17
N LYS A 84 -15.61 -2.24 -6.74
CA LYS A 84 -15.22 -0.93 -6.20
C LYS A 84 -14.38 -1.00 -4.92
N ASN A 85 -14.49 -2.08 -4.15
CA ASN A 85 -13.76 -2.29 -2.89
C ASN A 85 -12.71 -3.41 -2.98
N CYS A 86 -12.47 -3.94 -4.19
CA CYS A 86 -11.46 -4.96 -4.43
C CYS A 86 -10.07 -4.35 -4.27
N SER A 87 -9.32 -4.81 -3.26
CA SER A 87 -7.93 -4.40 -3.07
C SER A 87 -6.98 -5.28 -3.85
N SER A 88 -7.25 -6.59 -3.93
CA SER A 88 -6.43 -7.52 -4.70
C SER A 88 -7.18 -8.80 -5.05
N PHE A 89 -6.67 -9.53 -6.02
CA PHE A 89 -7.17 -10.85 -6.41
C PHE A 89 -6.04 -11.77 -6.83
N ASP A 90 -6.30 -13.08 -6.74
CA ASP A 90 -5.43 -14.16 -7.15
C ASP A 90 -6.29 -15.22 -7.87
N LEU A 91 -6.12 -15.33 -9.18
CA LEU A 91 -6.91 -16.22 -10.04
C LEU A 91 -6.51 -17.69 -9.89
N ASP A 92 -5.26 -17.97 -9.52
CA ASP A 92 -4.79 -19.35 -9.34
C ASP A 92 -5.25 -19.90 -8.00
N GLU A 93 -5.37 -19.04 -7.00
CA GLU A 93 -5.86 -19.39 -5.66
C GLU A 93 -7.37 -19.19 -5.49
N GLU A 94 -8.06 -18.63 -6.50
CA GLU A 94 -9.51 -18.37 -6.47
C GLU A 94 -9.94 -17.42 -5.33
N LEU A 95 -9.14 -16.37 -5.10
CA LEU A 95 -9.29 -15.44 -3.98
C LEU A 95 -9.48 -13.98 -4.43
N ILE A 96 -10.40 -13.28 -3.77
CA ILE A 96 -10.56 -11.82 -3.85
C ILE A 96 -10.43 -11.23 -2.46
N LEU A 97 -9.52 -10.28 -2.29
CA LEU A 97 -9.35 -9.52 -1.05
C LEU A 97 -10.08 -8.18 -1.15
N ILE A 98 -11.06 -8.00 -0.27
CA ILE A 98 -11.86 -6.79 -0.14
C ILE A 98 -11.31 -5.95 0.99
N LYS A 99 -11.15 -4.65 0.74
CA LYS A 99 -10.72 -3.68 1.74
C LYS A 99 -11.90 -2.87 2.24
N ILE A 100 -11.97 -2.69 3.55
CA ILE A 100 -12.98 -1.88 4.23
C ILE A 100 -12.38 -0.49 4.50
N PRO A 101 -12.89 0.60 3.89
CA PRO A 101 -12.30 1.95 3.97
C PRO A 101 -12.29 2.51 5.40
N SER A 102 -11.16 3.02 5.92
CA SER A 102 -11.08 3.64 7.25
C SER A 102 -10.54 5.07 7.20
N LEU A 103 -10.94 5.91 8.17
CA LEU A 103 -10.55 7.32 8.21
C LEU A 103 -9.03 7.48 8.41
N GLU A 104 -8.43 6.67 9.27
CA GLU A 104 -7.00 6.68 9.54
C GLU A 104 -6.20 6.28 8.29
N HIS A 105 -6.69 5.29 7.55
CA HIS A 105 -6.09 4.85 6.29
C HIS A 105 -6.14 5.98 5.24
N SER A 106 -7.30 6.63 5.08
CA SER A 106 -7.45 7.76 4.15
C SER A 106 -6.61 8.97 4.56
N ALA A 107 -6.54 9.29 5.85
CA ALA A 107 -5.73 10.39 6.38
C ALA A 107 -4.23 10.15 6.15
N ALA A 108 -3.75 8.94 6.45
CA ALA A 108 -2.38 8.52 6.21
C ALA A 108 -2.00 8.62 4.72
N THR A 109 -2.84 8.08 3.84
CA THR A 109 -2.64 8.13 2.39
C THR A 109 -2.55 9.57 1.89
N THR A 110 -3.51 10.40 2.30
CA THR A 110 -3.59 11.82 1.90
C THR A 110 -2.43 12.64 2.44
N ALA A 111 -1.96 12.34 3.65
CA ALA A 111 -0.84 13.06 4.26
C ALA A 111 0.48 12.80 3.51
N VAL A 112 0.73 11.53 3.14
CA VAL A 112 1.93 11.15 2.37
C VAL A 112 1.88 11.74 0.96
N ASP A 113 0.73 11.67 0.29
CA ASP A 113 0.56 12.25 -1.06
C ASP A 113 0.86 13.76 -1.05
N HIS A 114 0.26 14.51 -0.12
CA HIS A 114 0.55 15.94 0.01
C HIS A 114 2.04 16.23 0.25
N ALA A 115 2.73 15.41 1.05
CA ALA A 115 4.15 15.59 1.31
C ALA A 115 5.00 15.35 0.05
N ILE A 116 4.69 14.31 -0.72
CA ILE A 116 5.36 14.02 -2.00
C ILE A 116 5.09 15.13 -3.01
N MET A 117 3.84 15.56 -3.17
CA MET A 117 3.48 16.65 -4.08
C MET A 117 4.19 17.95 -3.71
N ALA A 118 4.27 18.28 -2.41
CA ALA A 118 4.99 19.46 -1.93
C ALA A 118 6.49 19.38 -2.20
N ALA A 119 7.11 18.20 -2.14
CA ALA A 119 8.52 18.01 -2.46
C ALA A 119 8.80 18.13 -3.98
N ILE A 120 7.85 17.73 -4.82
CA ILE A 120 7.97 17.77 -6.29
C ILE A 120 7.67 19.16 -6.86
N LEU A 121 6.79 19.93 -6.23
CA LEU A 121 6.34 21.24 -6.73
C LEU A 121 7.51 22.22 -7.04
N PRO A 122 8.54 22.39 -6.19
CA PRO A 122 9.68 23.26 -6.49
C PRO A 122 10.53 22.81 -7.68
N MET A 123 10.41 21.55 -8.10
CA MET A 123 11.11 21.02 -9.28
C MET A 123 10.40 21.38 -10.59
N GLY A 124 9.18 21.94 -10.54
CA GLY A 124 8.36 22.25 -11.71
C GLY A 124 7.75 21.01 -12.38
N LEU A 125 7.66 19.89 -11.66
CA LEU A 125 7.26 18.59 -12.20
C LEU A 125 5.87 18.10 -11.75
N PHE A 126 5.11 18.96 -11.06
CA PHE A 126 3.75 18.64 -10.62
C PHE A 126 2.88 18.13 -11.78
N ASP A 127 2.84 18.88 -12.88
CA ASP A 127 2.08 18.51 -14.10
C ASP A 127 2.75 17.40 -14.95
N SER A 128 3.83 16.81 -14.46
CA SER A 128 4.53 15.67 -15.10
C SER A 128 4.30 14.35 -14.37
N LEU A 129 3.61 14.38 -13.23
CA LEU A 129 3.32 13.22 -12.41
C LEU A 129 1.82 12.93 -12.39
N ASN A 130 1.45 11.65 -12.52
CA ASN A 130 0.08 11.20 -12.39
C ASN A 130 -0.10 10.45 -11.07
N GLY A 131 -1.21 10.73 -10.39
CA GLY A 131 -1.71 9.88 -9.32
C GLY A 131 -2.44 8.67 -9.89
N TYR A 132 -2.29 7.51 -9.25
CA TYR A 132 -2.96 6.27 -9.59
C TYR A 132 -3.81 5.73 -8.42
N PRO A 133 -4.72 6.54 -7.84
CA PRO A 133 -5.63 6.03 -6.82
C PRO A 133 -6.58 5.01 -7.46
N ASN A 134 -6.74 3.85 -6.81
CA ASN A 134 -7.67 2.78 -7.24
C ASN A 134 -7.35 2.15 -8.61
N ALA A 135 -6.17 2.38 -9.18
CA ALA A 135 -5.78 1.73 -10.44
C ALA A 135 -5.37 0.28 -10.16
N THR A 136 -6.13 -0.69 -10.67
CA THR A 136 -5.75 -2.10 -10.57
C THR A 136 -4.56 -2.38 -11.48
N ILE A 137 -3.42 -2.74 -10.88
CA ILE A 137 -2.26 -3.24 -11.60
C ILE A 137 -2.32 -4.75 -11.60
N GLN A 138 -2.34 -5.33 -12.80
CA GLN A 138 -2.54 -6.76 -13.01
C GLN A 138 -1.31 -7.36 -13.71
N GLY A 139 -0.81 -8.46 -13.14
CA GLY A 139 0.14 -9.37 -13.76
C GLY A 139 -0.57 -10.41 -14.64
N GLN A 140 -0.13 -11.66 -14.63
CA GLN A 140 -0.79 -12.72 -15.41
C GLN A 140 -2.02 -13.28 -14.69
N THR A 141 -1.86 -13.66 -13.42
CA THR A 141 -2.90 -14.33 -12.64
C THR A 141 -3.27 -13.59 -11.36
N ARG A 142 -2.60 -12.47 -11.08
CA ARG A 142 -2.79 -11.69 -9.85
C ARG A 142 -2.94 -10.22 -10.18
N GLY A 143 -3.67 -9.50 -9.35
CA GLY A 143 -3.76 -8.04 -9.46
C GLY A 143 -4.05 -7.37 -8.14
N LYS A 144 -3.66 -6.10 -8.05
CA LYS A 144 -3.77 -5.30 -6.84
C LYS A 144 -3.97 -3.83 -7.16
N GLN A 145 -4.76 -3.16 -6.32
CA GLN A 145 -4.85 -1.71 -6.28
C GLN A 145 -3.92 -1.17 -5.20
N PRO A 146 -3.08 -0.16 -5.50
CA PRO A 146 -2.29 0.48 -4.48
C PRO A 146 -3.17 1.35 -3.59
N ASP A 147 -2.77 1.57 -2.35
CA ASP A 147 -3.42 2.58 -1.51
C ASP A 147 -3.21 3.98 -2.09
N HIS A 148 -2.01 4.21 -2.63
CA HIS A 148 -1.75 5.29 -3.57
C HIS A 148 -0.59 4.92 -4.50
N GLY A 149 -0.56 5.52 -5.69
CA GLY A 149 0.53 5.31 -6.62
C GLY A 149 0.87 6.58 -7.38
N TRP A 150 2.12 6.69 -7.79
CA TRP A 150 2.65 7.80 -8.57
C TRP A 150 3.47 7.27 -9.73
N GLY A 151 3.40 7.96 -10.87
CA GLY A 151 4.26 7.66 -12.02
C GLY A 151 4.21 8.78 -13.05
N SER A 152 5.22 8.83 -13.92
CA SER A 152 5.28 9.84 -14.97
C SER A 152 4.07 9.78 -15.91
N ILE A 153 3.48 10.95 -16.22
CA ILE A 153 2.41 11.07 -17.24
C ILE A 153 2.92 10.65 -18.62
N ARG A 154 4.18 10.95 -18.93
CA ARG A 154 4.87 10.62 -20.19
C ARG A 154 6.13 9.81 -19.87
N PRO A 155 5.98 8.53 -19.50
CA PRO A 155 7.13 7.70 -19.20
C PRO A 155 7.99 7.50 -20.47
N PRO A 156 9.30 7.27 -20.34
CA PRO A 156 10.17 7.05 -21.49
C PRO A 156 9.76 5.83 -22.32
N SER A 157 10.25 5.77 -23.57
CA SER A 157 9.99 4.65 -24.46
C SER A 157 10.35 3.31 -23.80
N GLY A 158 9.46 2.32 -23.92
CA GLY A 158 9.60 1.01 -23.29
C GLY A 158 8.89 0.87 -21.94
N TYR A 159 8.43 1.97 -21.32
CA TYR A 159 7.66 1.93 -20.08
C TYR A 159 6.16 2.11 -20.33
N LYS A 160 5.34 1.30 -19.63
CA LYS A 160 3.88 1.42 -19.62
C LYS A 160 3.45 2.59 -18.72
N ARG A 161 2.28 3.19 -19.01
CA ARG A 161 1.65 4.18 -18.12
C ARG A 161 1.01 3.47 -16.93
N LYS A 162 1.76 3.40 -15.83
CA LYS A 162 1.38 2.77 -14.57
C LYS A 162 2.18 3.42 -13.43
N PRO A 163 1.82 3.24 -12.15
CA PRO A 163 2.65 3.72 -11.06
C PRO A 163 4.03 3.06 -11.10
N SER A 164 5.06 3.84 -10.82
CA SER A 164 6.43 3.39 -10.61
C SER A 164 6.85 3.51 -9.14
N VAL A 165 6.13 4.31 -8.37
CA VAL A 165 6.20 4.37 -6.90
C VAL A 165 4.81 4.12 -6.35
N VAL A 166 4.69 3.28 -5.32
CA VAL A 166 3.42 2.98 -4.65
C VAL A 166 3.53 3.15 -3.14
N LEU A 167 2.40 3.38 -2.49
CA LEU A 167 2.23 3.41 -1.04
C LEU A 167 1.25 2.30 -0.64
N GLU A 168 1.59 1.57 0.42
CA GLU A 168 0.70 0.67 1.16
C GLU A 168 0.66 1.11 2.62
N VAL A 169 -0.54 1.36 3.14
CA VAL A 169 -0.77 1.81 4.51
C VAL A 169 -1.37 0.68 5.33
N ALA A 170 -0.63 0.25 6.34
CA ALA A 170 -1.06 -0.73 7.31
C ALA A 170 -1.56 -0.06 8.59
N TRP A 171 -2.89 0.02 8.77
CA TRP A 171 -3.50 0.47 10.03
C TRP A 171 -3.77 -0.69 10.98
N SER A 172 -4.44 -1.72 10.46
CA SER A 172 -4.81 -2.92 11.20
C SER A 172 -4.16 -4.18 10.67
N GLU A 173 -3.38 -4.03 9.61
CA GLU A 173 -2.87 -5.14 8.87
C GLU A 173 -1.70 -5.80 9.60
N PRO A 174 -1.65 -7.14 9.57
CA PRO A 174 -0.48 -7.88 10.01
C PRO A 174 0.70 -7.66 9.06
N ASP A 175 1.93 -7.72 9.59
CA ASP A 175 3.15 -7.54 8.79
C ASP A 175 3.23 -8.53 7.63
N SER A 176 2.71 -9.75 7.78
CA SER A 176 2.68 -10.73 6.68
C SER A 176 1.87 -10.27 5.47
N LYS A 177 0.76 -9.54 5.68
CA LYS A 177 -0.01 -8.93 4.57
C LYS A 177 0.83 -7.86 3.89
N LEU A 178 1.41 -6.95 4.67
CA LEU A 178 2.20 -5.84 4.14
C LEU A 178 3.43 -6.34 3.36
N ASN A 179 4.11 -7.36 3.88
CA ASN A 179 5.21 -8.03 3.18
C ASN A 179 4.74 -8.73 1.89
N SER A 180 3.54 -9.30 1.89
CA SER A 180 2.94 -9.86 0.66
C SER A 180 2.71 -8.79 -0.40
N ASP A 181 2.23 -7.62 0.00
CA ASP A 181 2.05 -6.49 -0.91
C ASP A 181 3.38 -5.98 -1.46
N VAL A 182 4.41 -5.85 -0.61
CA VAL A 182 5.76 -5.46 -1.04
C VAL A 182 6.28 -6.44 -2.10
N ARG A 183 6.12 -7.75 -1.89
CA ARG A 183 6.51 -8.78 -2.88
C ARG A 183 5.75 -8.63 -4.18
N PHE A 184 4.42 -8.43 -4.14
CA PHE A 184 3.61 -8.21 -5.35
C PHE A 184 4.09 -6.99 -6.14
N TRP A 185 4.31 -5.87 -5.45
CA TRP A 185 4.68 -4.62 -6.11
C TRP A 185 6.05 -4.67 -6.77
N LEU A 186 7.03 -5.27 -6.07
CA LEU A 186 8.41 -5.34 -6.54
C LEU A 186 8.68 -6.51 -7.49
N GLU A 187 7.71 -7.42 -7.69
CA GLU A 187 7.77 -8.53 -8.66
C GLU A 187 7.74 -8.03 -10.11
N PRO A 188 8.81 -8.27 -10.91
CA PRO A 188 8.85 -7.90 -12.32
C PRO A 188 7.69 -8.45 -13.17
N ALA A 189 7.16 -9.63 -12.84
CA ALA A 189 6.05 -10.25 -13.55
C ALA A 189 4.67 -9.68 -13.18
N ASP A 190 4.55 -9.02 -12.03
CA ASP A 190 3.30 -8.47 -11.49
C ASP A 190 3.36 -6.93 -11.44
N GLY A 191 3.59 -6.36 -10.26
CA GLY A 191 3.55 -4.91 -10.06
C GLY A 191 4.65 -4.17 -10.83
N ASN A 192 5.88 -4.71 -10.83
CA ASN A 192 7.08 -4.14 -11.45
C ASN A 192 7.19 -2.62 -11.24
N VAL A 193 7.08 -2.21 -9.97
CA VAL A 193 7.33 -0.84 -9.51
C VAL A 193 8.82 -0.71 -9.12
N LYS A 194 9.31 0.52 -9.03
CA LYS A 194 10.69 0.82 -8.63
C LYS A 194 10.84 1.01 -7.13
N THR A 195 9.83 1.63 -6.50
CA THR A 195 9.76 1.81 -5.05
C THR A 195 8.37 1.41 -4.53
N CYS A 196 8.34 0.64 -3.45
CA CYS A 196 7.16 0.41 -2.62
C CYS A 196 7.39 1.04 -1.25
N LEU A 197 6.63 2.07 -0.93
CA LEU A 197 6.58 2.67 0.40
C LEU A 197 5.55 1.93 1.23
N THR A 198 5.90 1.60 2.47
CA THR A 198 4.94 1.09 3.42
C THR A 198 4.82 2.04 4.60
N LEU A 199 3.61 2.37 5.02
CA LEU A 199 3.33 3.19 6.19
C LEU A 199 2.51 2.37 7.19
N ARG A 200 3.14 1.97 8.29
CA ARG A 200 2.45 1.33 9.41
C ARG A 200 2.04 2.37 10.43
N VAL A 201 0.79 2.29 10.87
CA VAL A 201 0.22 3.16 11.90
C VAL A 201 -0.09 2.31 13.13
N ASP A 202 0.43 2.71 14.30
CA ASP A 202 0.18 2.01 15.56
C ASP A 202 -1.17 2.43 16.16
N LYS A 203 -1.99 1.43 16.50
CA LYS A 203 -3.34 1.60 17.04
C LYS A 203 -3.41 2.00 18.51
N ARG A 204 -2.35 1.75 19.26
CA ARG A 204 -2.35 1.79 20.72
C ARG A 204 -1.55 2.97 21.24
N GLN A 205 -0.71 3.57 20.41
CA GLN A 205 0.12 4.71 20.74
C GLN A 205 0.34 5.59 19.50
N PRO A 206 0.66 6.89 19.69
CA PRO A 206 1.01 7.78 18.60
C PRO A 206 2.41 7.42 18.06
N ALA A 207 2.44 6.41 17.18
CA ALA A 207 3.63 5.94 16.48
C ALA A 207 3.30 5.56 15.04
N ILE A 208 4.18 5.92 14.11
CA ILE A 208 4.15 5.45 12.73
C ILE A 208 5.52 4.95 12.30
N ARG A 209 5.56 4.00 11.36
CA ARG A 209 6.77 3.49 10.73
C ARG A 209 6.63 3.56 9.22
N ILE A 210 7.54 4.27 8.55
CA ILE A 210 7.61 4.36 7.10
C ILE A 210 8.81 3.56 6.62
N GLU A 211 8.65 2.74 5.61
CA GLU A 211 9.76 2.00 5.01
C GLU A 211 9.81 2.23 3.51
N ASN A 212 11.03 2.28 2.98
CA ASN A 212 11.29 2.35 1.55
C ASN A 212 11.84 1.00 1.06
N TRP A 213 11.04 0.29 0.27
CA TRP A 213 11.40 -1.00 -0.32
C TRP A 213 11.68 -0.84 -1.83
N ARG A 214 12.79 -1.40 -2.30
CA ARG A 214 13.16 -1.39 -3.74
C ARG A 214 13.76 -2.74 -4.15
N PRO A 215 13.74 -3.08 -5.46
CA PRO A 215 14.34 -4.33 -5.90
C PRO A 215 15.86 -4.23 -5.84
N GLN A 216 16.52 -5.21 -5.22
CA GLN A 216 17.97 -5.35 -5.18
C GLN A 216 18.33 -6.82 -5.36
N ASN A 217 19.13 -7.14 -6.39
CA ASN A 217 19.56 -8.51 -6.68
C ASN A 217 18.40 -9.53 -6.78
N GLY A 218 17.28 -9.13 -7.38
CA GLY A 218 16.09 -9.99 -7.51
C GLY A 218 15.30 -10.19 -6.21
N ARG A 219 15.60 -9.42 -5.16
CA ARG A 219 14.91 -9.46 -3.86
C ARG A 219 14.30 -8.09 -3.53
N ALA A 220 13.25 -8.08 -2.72
CA ALA A 220 12.73 -6.86 -2.13
C ALA A 220 13.65 -6.49 -0.96
N HIS A 221 14.30 -5.34 -1.04
CA HIS A 221 15.23 -4.86 -0.02
C HIS A 221 14.69 -3.61 0.65
N ARG A 222 14.72 -3.57 1.99
CA ARG A 222 14.39 -2.38 2.77
C ARG A 222 15.59 -1.44 2.80
N PHE A 223 15.53 -0.36 2.04
CA PHE A 223 16.59 0.63 1.96
C PHE A 223 16.57 1.66 3.09
N GLN A 224 15.40 1.93 3.67
CA GLN A 224 15.25 2.91 4.73
C GLN A 224 14.07 2.53 5.64
N MET A 225 14.19 2.82 6.93
CA MET A 225 13.13 2.65 7.92
C MET A 225 13.07 3.86 8.84
N ILE A 226 12.03 4.66 8.70
CA ILE A 226 11.78 5.84 9.53
C ILE A 226 10.74 5.49 10.57
N GLN A 227 11.04 5.81 11.82
CA GLN A 227 10.08 5.74 12.90
C GLN A 227 9.78 7.15 13.43
N VAL A 228 8.49 7.46 13.57
CA VAL A 228 8.01 8.69 14.21
C VAL A 228 7.16 8.33 15.42
N THR A 229 7.50 8.85 16.59
CA THR A 229 6.81 8.54 17.86
C THR A 229 6.55 9.80 18.67
N LYS A 230 5.43 9.87 19.40
CA LYS A 230 5.14 10.94 20.36
C LYS A 230 5.15 10.39 21.78
N VAL A 231 6.00 10.96 22.64
CA VAL A 231 6.06 10.66 24.07
C VAL A 231 5.97 11.97 24.85
N SER A 232 4.97 12.12 25.73
CA SER A 232 4.79 13.33 26.55
C SER A 232 4.79 14.64 25.72
N ASN A 233 4.09 14.65 24.58
CA ASN A 233 4.05 15.74 23.59
C ASN A 233 5.38 16.07 22.90
N HIS A 234 6.41 15.25 23.08
CA HIS A 234 7.64 15.35 22.31
C HIS A 234 7.60 14.34 21.16
N ILE A 235 7.77 14.84 19.93
CA ILE A 235 7.80 14.01 18.72
C ILE A 235 9.27 13.75 18.36
N THR A 236 9.59 12.48 18.17
CA THR A 236 10.90 12.02 17.73
C THR A 236 10.76 11.37 16.37
N VAL A 237 11.64 11.74 15.45
CA VAL A 237 11.80 11.14 14.12
C VAL A 237 13.18 10.49 14.06
N THR A 238 13.28 9.33 13.42
CA THR A 238 14.54 8.59 13.25
C THR A 238 14.81 8.34 11.77
N GLU A 239 16.09 8.28 11.39
CA GLU A 239 16.55 8.00 10.02
C GLU A 239 15.97 8.91 8.93
N ASP A 240 15.61 10.15 9.28
CA ASP A 240 15.13 11.17 8.34
C ASP A 240 16.27 11.86 7.57
N PRO A 241 15.99 12.46 6.40
CA PRO A 241 14.69 12.51 5.68
C PRO A 241 14.36 11.21 4.93
N LEU A 242 13.08 10.99 4.57
CA LEU A 242 12.73 9.92 3.62
C LEU A 242 13.22 10.33 2.23
N ILE A 243 14.04 9.49 1.60
CA ILE A 243 14.57 9.72 0.26
C ILE A 243 13.98 8.72 -0.72
N ILE A 244 13.37 9.23 -1.78
CA ILE A 244 12.92 8.43 -2.93
C ILE A 244 13.67 8.92 -4.16
N PRO A 245 14.38 8.04 -4.90
CA PRO A 245 15.13 8.46 -6.07
C PRO A 245 14.25 9.14 -7.12
N PHE A 246 14.76 10.20 -7.74
CA PHE A 246 14.10 10.86 -8.86
C PHE A 246 13.76 9.87 -9.98
N GLU A 247 14.72 9.00 -10.30
CA GLU A 247 14.61 8.02 -11.37
C GLU A 247 13.50 7.00 -11.11
N ASP A 248 13.12 6.77 -9.85
CA ASP A 248 12.05 5.83 -9.51
C ASP A 248 10.66 6.41 -9.85
N PHE A 249 10.47 7.72 -9.77
CA PHE A 249 9.23 8.40 -10.18
C PHE A 249 9.16 8.63 -11.69
N PHE A 250 10.24 9.12 -12.27
CA PHE A 250 10.24 9.63 -13.66
C PHE A 250 10.82 8.65 -14.67
N LEU A 251 11.44 7.55 -14.22
CA LEU A 251 12.02 6.49 -15.04
C LEU A 251 13.11 7.00 -16.00
N ARG A 252 13.73 8.14 -15.66
CA ARG A 252 14.81 8.79 -16.38
C ARG A 252 15.72 9.52 -15.40
N ALA A 253 16.96 9.79 -15.82
CA ALA A 253 17.87 10.64 -15.09
C ALA A 253 17.34 12.09 -14.97
N PRO A 254 17.72 12.81 -13.92
CA PRO A 254 17.59 14.27 -13.85
C PRO A 254 18.25 14.94 -15.06
N SER A 255 17.59 15.93 -15.63
CA SER A 255 18.03 16.67 -16.82
C SER A 255 18.42 18.12 -16.52
N ILE A 256 18.00 18.66 -15.38
CA ILE A 256 18.30 20.02 -14.91
C ILE A 256 18.63 20.02 -13.41
N PRO A 257 19.39 21.01 -12.89
CA PRO A 257 19.83 21.02 -11.48
C PRO A 257 18.71 21.04 -10.42
N THR A 258 17.49 21.45 -10.79
CA THR A 258 16.34 21.46 -9.88
C THR A 258 15.68 20.09 -9.76
N GLU A 259 15.93 19.18 -10.70
CA GLU A 259 15.50 17.79 -10.63
C GLU A 259 16.47 17.01 -9.73
N ARG A 260 15.95 16.49 -8.63
CA ARG A 260 16.70 15.79 -7.58
C ARG A 260 15.81 14.75 -6.92
N ASP A 261 16.40 13.93 -6.07
CA ASP A 261 15.64 12.95 -5.30
C ASP A 261 14.55 13.64 -4.47
N ILE A 262 13.43 12.92 -4.30
CA ILE A 262 12.27 13.40 -3.58
C ILE A 262 12.59 13.21 -2.09
N GLU A 263 12.75 14.34 -1.39
CA GLU A 263 13.07 14.39 0.03
C GLU A 263 11.83 14.77 0.84
N ILE A 264 11.36 13.86 1.70
CA ILE A 264 10.36 14.18 2.72
C ILE A 264 11.09 14.53 4.00
N SER A 265 11.16 15.83 4.28
CA SER A 265 11.93 16.39 5.39
C SER A 265 11.40 15.95 6.76
N HIS A 266 12.22 16.17 7.80
CA HIS A 266 11.82 16.04 9.20
C HIS A 266 10.46 16.67 9.50
N GLN A 267 10.26 17.92 9.05
CA GLN A 267 9.04 18.66 9.30
C GLN A 267 7.84 18.05 8.57
N ALA A 268 8.04 17.54 7.36
CA ALA A 268 6.97 16.87 6.62
C ALA A 268 6.59 15.53 7.27
N LEU A 269 7.57 14.76 7.77
CA LEU A 269 7.34 13.53 8.54
C LEU A 269 6.55 13.80 9.83
N HIS A 270 6.87 14.91 10.52
CA HIS A 270 6.12 15.37 11.68
C HIS A 270 4.65 15.66 11.33
N VAL A 271 4.41 16.41 10.25
CA VAL A 271 3.06 16.74 9.78
C VAL A 271 2.27 15.50 9.36
N ILE A 272 2.93 14.51 8.71
CA ILE A 272 2.30 13.24 8.37
C ILE A 272 1.82 12.54 9.64
N ALA A 273 2.69 12.44 10.65
CA ALA A 273 2.36 11.78 11.91
C ALA A 273 1.21 12.48 12.63
N GLU A 274 1.26 13.81 12.78
CA GLU A 274 0.21 14.60 13.43
C GLU A 274 -1.15 14.44 12.74
N LYS A 275 -1.21 14.52 11.41
CA LYS A 275 -2.48 14.33 10.67
C LYS A 275 -3.12 12.97 10.92
N ILE A 276 -2.30 11.93 11.10
CA ILE A 276 -2.80 10.58 11.40
C ILE A 276 -3.26 10.50 12.86
N TRP A 277 -2.46 11.02 13.78
CA TRP A 277 -2.73 11.00 15.22
C TRP A 277 -3.95 11.84 15.62
N ASP A 278 -4.20 12.96 14.93
CA ASP A 278 -5.40 13.77 15.12
C ASP A 278 -6.67 12.96 14.84
N VAL A 279 -6.65 12.12 13.79
CA VAL A 279 -7.79 11.23 13.45
C VAL A 279 -7.94 10.10 14.46
N GLN A 280 -6.83 9.65 15.06
CA GLN A 280 -6.85 8.67 16.15
C GLN A 280 -7.28 9.25 17.50
N GLY A 281 -7.19 10.58 17.66
CA GLY A 281 -7.50 11.30 18.90
C GLY A 281 -6.36 11.37 19.93
N TYR A 282 -5.09 11.40 19.47
CA TYR A 282 -3.89 11.57 20.33
C TYR A 282 -3.39 13.03 20.46
#